data_AF-A0A402B7C3-F1
#
_entry.id   AF-A0A402B7C3-F1
#
_cell.length_a   1.000
_cell.length_b   1.000
_cell.length_c   1.000
_cell.angle_alpha   90.00
_cell.angle_beta   90.00
_cell.angle_gamma   90.00
#
_symmetry.space_group_name_H-M   'P 1'
#
loop_
_entity.id
_entity.type
_entity.pdbx_description
1 polymer ?
#
loop_
_entity_poly.entity_id
_entity_poly.type
_entity_poly.pdbx_seq_one_letter_code
_entity_poly.pdbx_strand_id
1 'polypeptide(L)'
;MVEHSASVIVKAPVHQVYELFTHFNDFPKFMSFVKEVTYHDTQRSHWVVKVVGQYEWDAVNEDWIPDQQVGWRSTRGMKNAGRVKFRPLGPERTSVDVYLRYTPPTGPLGGLGESLGINAYFDSILQKDLQHFARMVEEAPAGALDPMSSHYLFHQESSAQKGDITPRQRAAMAHDPMMSPDAMTARQQKLSQEQERRKLLQAEREAERQKQRERERQIQQERETILARESIKRRQEEAERAVAQQKAETTPLDPKHSYAAWARGLGDRDGTRVRNPDIGQDPMTARRQARPGIIAKPQPTE
;
A
#
# COMPACT_ATOMS: atom_id res chain seq x y z
N MET A 1 35.47 -10.57 -11.42
CA MET A 1 34.62 -9.39 -11.10
C MET A 1 33.41 -9.96 -10.41
N VAL A 2 33.03 -9.42 -9.25
CA VAL A 2 31.87 -9.91 -8.47
C VAL A 2 30.68 -9.06 -8.87
N GLU A 3 29.52 -9.70 -9.02
CA GLU A 3 28.25 -9.05 -9.37
C GLU A 3 27.29 -9.13 -8.20
N HIS A 4 26.59 -8.03 -7.97
CA HIS A 4 25.60 -7.85 -6.92
C HIS A 4 24.35 -7.24 -7.53
N SER A 5 23.19 -7.63 -7.00
CA SER A 5 21.92 -7.05 -7.42
C SER A 5 20.97 -6.93 -6.24
N ALA A 6 20.21 -5.86 -6.21
CA ALA A 6 19.17 -5.64 -5.22
C ALA A 6 17.95 -4.99 -5.89
N SER A 7 16.77 -5.22 -5.34
CA SER A 7 15.52 -4.70 -5.88
C SER A 7 14.62 -4.18 -4.78
N VAL A 8 13.85 -3.13 -5.09
CA VAL A 8 12.85 -2.57 -4.18
C VAL A 8 11.67 -2.02 -4.96
N ILE A 9 10.48 -2.08 -4.35
CA ILE A 9 9.27 -1.43 -4.86
C ILE A 9 9.07 -0.12 -4.09
N VAL A 10 8.84 0.95 -4.83
CA VAL A 10 8.62 2.30 -4.33
C VAL A 10 7.20 2.72 -4.70
N LYS A 11 6.41 3.23 -3.74
CA LYS A 11 5.04 3.72 -4.00
C LYS A 11 5.06 5.17 -4.48
N ALA A 12 5.65 5.39 -5.65
CA ALA A 12 5.60 6.67 -6.36
C ALA A 12 5.65 6.45 -7.89
N PRO A 13 5.19 7.42 -8.70
CA PRO A 13 5.30 7.38 -10.15
C PRO A 13 6.76 7.30 -10.60
N VAL A 14 7.02 6.57 -11.69
CA VAL A 14 8.40 6.27 -12.15
C VAL A 14 9.23 7.53 -12.41
N HIS A 15 8.60 8.57 -12.94
CA HIS A 15 9.26 9.83 -13.24
C HIS A 15 9.84 10.49 -11.98
N GLN A 16 9.07 10.53 -10.90
CA GLN A 16 9.51 11.12 -9.63
C GLN A 16 10.62 10.29 -8.97
N VAL A 17 10.51 8.96 -9.06
CA VAL A 17 11.54 8.05 -8.55
C VAL A 17 12.85 8.23 -9.34
N TYR A 18 12.77 8.34 -10.67
CA TYR A 18 13.92 8.54 -11.55
C TYR A 18 14.58 9.89 -11.30
N GLU A 19 13.81 10.98 -11.29
CA GLU A 19 14.32 12.33 -11.08
C GLU A 19 15.10 12.40 -9.78
N LEU A 20 14.50 11.94 -8.67
CA LEU A 20 15.19 11.86 -7.40
C LEU A 20 16.47 11.00 -7.47
N PHE A 21 16.40 9.81 -8.06
CA PHE A 21 17.55 8.91 -8.10
C PHE A 21 18.73 9.50 -8.90
N THR A 22 18.48 10.39 -9.87
CA THR A 22 19.54 11.05 -10.64
C THR A 22 20.25 12.21 -9.90
N HIS A 23 19.74 12.63 -8.74
CA HIS A 23 20.37 13.62 -7.87
C HIS A 23 21.44 12.97 -6.97
N PHE A 24 22.55 12.53 -7.56
CA PHE A 24 23.58 11.75 -6.86
C PHE A 24 24.21 12.41 -5.63
N ASN A 25 24.26 13.75 -5.58
CA ASN A 25 24.74 14.49 -4.41
C ASN A 25 23.92 14.18 -3.14
N ASP A 26 22.70 13.66 -3.29
CA ASP A 26 21.81 13.30 -2.19
C ASP A 26 22.03 11.87 -1.70
N PHE A 27 22.87 11.06 -2.36
CA PHE A 27 23.07 9.66 -1.99
C PHE A 27 23.61 9.50 -0.56
N PRO A 28 24.58 10.31 -0.08
CA PRO A 28 25.01 10.26 1.32
C PRO A 28 23.88 10.57 2.33
N LYS A 29 22.76 11.13 1.86
CA LYS A 29 21.58 11.47 2.67
C LYS A 29 20.66 10.27 2.91
N PHE A 30 20.74 9.21 2.12
CA PHE A 30 19.89 8.01 2.31
C PHE A 30 20.63 6.67 2.19
N MET A 31 21.82 6.64 1.61
CA MET A 31 22.72 5.49 1.61
C MET A 31 23.75 5.61 2.73
N SER A 32 23.93 4.53 3.47
CA SER A 32 24.81 4.44 4.65
C SER A 32 26.25 4.13 4.29
N PHE A 33 26.51 3.46 3.16
CA PHE A 33 27.89 3.18 2.71
C PHE A 33 28.49 4.31 1.87
N VAL A 34 27.68 5.16 1.24
CA VAL A 34 28.16 6.28 0.43
C VAL A 34 28.51 7.47 1.32
N LYS A 35 29.76 7.95 1.22
CA LYS A 35 30.30 9.03 2.08
C LYS A 35 30.45 10.36 1.34
N GLU A 36 30.71 10.31 0.05
CA GLU A 36 30.80 11.49 -0.82
C GLU A 36 30.35 11.10 -2.23
N VAL A 37 29.55 11.97 -2.84
CA VAL A 37 29.37 11.98 -4.29
C VAL A 37 29.42 13.41 -4.75
N THR A 38 30.37 13.71 -5.64
CA THR A 38 30.51 15.07 -6.20
C THR A 38 30.59 15.00 -7.72
N TYR A 39 29.87 15.89 -8.40
CA TYR A 39 29.99 16.03 -9.85
C TYR A 39 31.23 16.84 -10.21
N HIS A 40 32.04 16.31 -11.13
CA HIS A 40 33.04 17.10 -11.83
C HIS A 40 32.41 17.89 -12.98
N ASP A 41 31.41 17.31 -13.63
CA ASP A 41 30.60 17.89 -14.71
C ASP A 41 29.31 17.07 -14.91
N THR A 42 28.63 17.27 -16.03
CA THR A 42 27.36 16.61 -16.36
C THR A 42 27.46 15.09 -16.54
N GLN A 43 28.65 14.53 -16.79
CA GLN A 43 28.84 13.11 -17.05
C GLN A 43 29.82 12.43 -16.10
N ARG A 44 30.69 13.19 -15.42
CA ARG A 44 31.71 12.67 -14.51
C ARG A 44 31.37 12.96 -13.06
N SER A 45 31.50 11.92 -12.24
CA SER A 45 31.29 12.00 -10.79
C SER A 45 32.44 11.33 -10.03
N HIS A 46 32.72 11.84 -8.85
CA HIS A 46 33.68 11.31 -7.89
C HIS A 46 32.92 10.68 -6.73
N TRP A 47 33.33 9.48 -6.33
CA TRP A 47 32.65 8.67 -5.34
C TRP A 47 33.61 8.25 -4.24
N VAL A 48 33.19 8.41 -2.98
CA VAL A 48 33.85 7.82 -1.81
C VAL A 48 32.83 6.98 -1.06
N VAL A 49 33.14 5.70 -0.84
CA VAL A 49 32.30 4.78 -0.06
C VAL A 49 33.09 4.10 1.03
N LYS A 50 32.40 3.68 2.09
CA LYS A 50 32.98 2.94 3.21
C LYS A 50 32.08 1.76 3.55
N VAL A 51 32.62 0.56 3.35
CA VAL A 51 31.95 -0.71 3.68
C VAL A 51 32.81 -1.45 4.70
N VAL A 52 33.76 -2.27 4.24
CA VAL A 52 34.81 -2.89 5.07
C VAL A 52 36.09 -2.04 5.07
N GLY A 53 36.35 -1.37 3.95
CA GLY A 53 37.40 -0.36 3.79
C GLY A 53 36.82 0.89 3.12
N GLN A 54 37.63 1.94 3.05
CA GLN A 54 37.31 3.12 2.26
C GLN A 54 37.76 2.88 0.81
N TYR A 55 36.84 3.11 -0.12
CA TYR A 55 37.09 2.99 -1.56
C TYR A 55 36.70 4.28 -2.26
N GLU A 56 37.49 4.65 -3.26
CA GLU A 56 37.35 5.91 -3.99
C GLU A 56 37.53 5.65 -5.49
N TRP A 57 36.68 6.27 -6.30
CA TRP A 57 36.76 6.17 -7.76
C TRP A 57 36.12 7.37 -8.45
N ASP A 58 36.54 7.59 -9.70
CA ASP A 58 35.84 8.48 -10.63
C ASP A 58 35.00 7.62 -11.57
N ALA A 59 33.78 8.04 -11.87
CA ALA A 59 32.86 7.36 -12.77
C ALA A 59 32.37 8.28 -13.88
N VAL A 60 32.04 7.67 -15.02
CA VAL A 60 31.29 8.29 -16.12
C VAL A 60 29.89 7.68 -16.18
N ASN A 61 28.89 8.52 -16.43
CA ASN A 61 27.52 8.11 -16.70
C ASN A 61 27.45 7.41 -18.07
N GLU A 62 26.82 6.24 -18.13
CA GLU A 62 26.64 5.44 -19.36
C GLU A 62 25.20 4.95 -19.47
N ASP A 63 24.66 4.87 -20.69
CA ASP A 63 23.31 4.34 -20.97
C ASP A 63 22.18 4.95 -20.10
N TRP A 64 22.19 6.28 -19.99
CA TRP A 64 21.12 7.03 -19.33
C TRP A 64 19.91 7.15 -20.24
N ILE A 65 18.79 6.58 -19.81
CA ILE A 65 17.51 6.64 -20.48
C ILE A 65 16.50 7.15 -19.45
N PRO A 66 15.92 8.34 -19.66
CA PRO A 66 14.93 8.91 -18.75
C PRO A 66 13.84 7.91 -18.36
N ASP A 67 13.53 7.87 -17.07
CA ASP A 67 12.50 7.01 -16.44
C ASP A 67 12.69 5.50 -16.64
N GLN A 68 13.84 5.06 -17.17
CA GLN A 68 14.08 3.64 -17.49
C GLN A 68 15.40 3.13 -16.94
N GLN A 69 16.49 3.88 -17.11
CA GLN A 69 17.81 3.40 -16.73
C GLN A 69 18.80 4.52 -16.43
N VAL A 70 19.64 4.28 -15.44
CA VAL A 70 20.83 5.07 -15.12
C VAL A 70 22.00 4.11 -15.01
N GLY A 71 23.01 4.23 -15.87
CA GLY A 71 24.23 3.41 -15.81
C GLY A 71 25.47 4.24 -15.52
N TRP A 72 26.52 3.56 -15.07
CA TRP A 72 27.83 4.17 -14.87
C TRP A 72 28.97 3.17 -15.03
N ARG A 73 30.17 3.71 -15.27
CA ARG A 73 31.42 2.96 -15.30
C ARG A 73 32.55 3.75 -14.70
N SER A 74 33.38 3.11 -13.87
CA SER A 74 34.58 3.73 -13.31
C SER A 74 35.62 4.04 -14.40
N THR A 75 36.26 5.20 -14.33
CA THR A 75 37.39 5.60 -15.17
C THR A 75 38.71 5.63 -14.42
N ARG A 76 38.70 5.90 -13.11
CA ARG A 76 39.88 5.93 -12.23
C ARG A 76 39.55 5.30 -10.88
N GLY A 77 40.57 4.82 -10.16
CA GLY A 77 40.40 4.20 -8.85
C GLY A 77 39.85 2.77 -8.93
N MET A 78 38.93 2.42 -8.03
CA MET A 78 38.35 1.06 -7.95
C MET A 78 37.54 0.72 -9.20
N LYS A 79 37.91 -0.37 -9.89
CA LYS A 79 37.19 -0.84 -11.08
C LYS A 79 35.79 -1.33 -10.73
N ASN A 80 34.78 -0.57 -11.16
CA ASN A 80 33.37 -0.90 -11.00
C ASN A 80 32.53 -0.41 -12.19
N ALA A 81 31.36 -1.02 -12.35
CA ALA A 81 30.31 -0.56 -13.25
C ALA A 81 28.97 -0.96 -12.67
N GLY A 82 27.92 -0.23 -12.99
CA GLY A 82 26.60 -0.58 -12.53
C GLY A 82 25.52 0.06 -13.37
N ARG A 83 24.29 -0.37 -13.10
CA ARG A 83 23.09 0.22 -13.66
C ARG A 83 21.94 0.08 -12.70
N VAL A 84 21.06 1.05 -12.73
CA VAL A 84 19.77 1.04 -12.05
C VAL A 84 18.70 1.07 -13.12
N LYS A 85 17.76 0.13 -13.03
CA LYS A 85 16.59 0.08 -13.91
C LYS A 85 15.35 0.46 -13.15
N PHE A 86 14.51 1.25 -13.79
CA PHE A 86 13.22 1.69 -13.28
C PHE A 86 12.13 1.03 -14.12
N ARG A 87 11.18 0.37 -13.47
CA ARG A 87 10.05 -0.27 -14.16
C ARG A 87 8.73 0.14 -13.49
N PRO A 88 7.80 0.78 -14.21
CA PRO A 88 6.49 1.07 -13.65
C PRO A 88 5.71 -0.23 -13.41
N LEU A 89 5.12 -0.35 -12.22
CA LEU A 89 4.21 -1.44 -11.81
C LEU A 89 2.74 -0.97 -11.69
N GLY A 90 2.48 0.28 -12.08
CA GLY A 90 1.20 0.98 -12.01
C GLY A 90 1.44 2.50 -11.98
N PRO A 91 0.37 3.31 -11.89
CA PRO A 91 0.48 4.78 -11.87
C PRO A 91 1.31 5.30 -10.70
N GLU A 92 1.19 4.67 -9.53
CA GLU A 92 1.80 5.11 -8.26
C GLU A 92 2.80 4.09 -7.70
N ARG A 93 3.38 3.23 -8.55
CA ARG A 93 4.33 2.19 -8.10
C ARG A 93 5.42 1.94 -9.12
N THR A 94 6.65 1.84 -8.63
CA THR A 94 7.86 1.65 -9.44
C THR A 94 8.76 0.60 -8.83
N SER A 95 9.25 -0.34 -9.63
CA SER A 95 10.35 -1.24 -9.28
C SER A 95 11.67 -0.56 -9.59
N VAL A 96 12.59 -0.59 -8.64
CA VAL A 96 13.97 -0.12 -8.80
C VAL A 96 14.90 -1.30 -8.66
N ASP A 97 15.58 -1.68 -9.74
CA ASP A 97 16.51 -2.81 -9.78
C ASP A 97 17.94 -2.30 -9.97
N VAL A 98 18.79 -2.50 -8.97
CA VAL A 98 20.20 -2.12 -9.02
C VAL A 98 21.05 -3.33 -9.34
N TYR A 99 21.97 -3.15 -10.28
CA TYR A 99 23.01 -4.11 -10.64
C TYR A 99 24.36 -3.43 -10.53
N LEU A 100 25.27 -4.00 -9.75
CA LEU A 100 26.63 -3.50 -9.56
C LEU A 100 27.61 -4.63 -9.81
N ARG A 101 28.69 -4.33 -10.52
CA ARG A 101 29.85 -5.21 -10.63
C ARG A 101 31.10 -4.46 -10.21
N TYR A 102 31.96 -5.09 -9.43
CA TYR A 102 33.25 -4.50 -9.06
C TYR A 102 34.35 -5.57 -8.97
N THR A 103 35.58 -5.10 -8.98
CA THR A 103 36.76 -5.94 -8.72
C THR A 103 37.18 -5.73 -7.27
N PRO A 104 36.97 -6.72 -6.38
CA PRO A 104 37.44 -6.62 -5.01
C PRO A 104 38.96 -6.37 -4.99
N PRO A 105 39.47 -5.57 -4.03
CA PRO A 105 40.90 -5.42 -3.86
C PRO A 105 41.53 -6.77 -3.52
N THR A 106 42.54 -7.19 -4.27
CA THR A 106 43.35 -8.37 -3.95
C THR A 106 44.35 -8.03 -2.86
N GLY A 107 43.99 -8.27 -1.59
CA GLY A 107 44.91 -8.21 -0.45
C GLY A 107 45.50 -9.59 -0.09
N PRO A 108 46.50 -9.67 0.81
CA PRO A 108 47.12 -10.92 1.25
C PRO A 108 46.16 -11.89 1.97
N LEU A 109 44.93 -11.44 2.24
CA LEU A 109 43.83 -12.19 2.86
C LEU A 109 42.86 -12.83 1.85
N GLY A 110 43.23 -12.89 0.56
CA GLY A 110 42.39 -13.37 -0.55
C GLY A 110 42.08 -14.88 -0.58
N GLY A 111 41.75 -15.49 0.56
CA GLY A 111 41.17 -16.83 0.62
C GLY A 111 39.68 -16.81 0.28
N LEU A 112 39.20 -17.84 -0.43
CA LEU A 112 37.80 -18.02 -0.86
C LEU A 112 36.76 -17.80 0.27
N GLY A 113 37.13 -18.07 1.54
CA GLY A 113 36.24 -17.93 2.71
C GLY A 113 35.93 -16.49 3.15
N GLU A 114 36.89 -15.56 3.09
CA GLU A 114 36.67 -14.17 3.55
C GLU A 114 35.90 -13.33 2.52
N SER A 115 36.07 -13.65 1.23
CA SER A 115 35.32 -12.97 0.15
C SER A 115 33.80 -13.20 0.23
N LEU A 116 33.37 -14.38 0.69
CA LEU A 116 31.95 -14.71 0.84
C LEU A 116 31.26 -13.86 1.92
N GLY A 117 31.94 -13.64 3.07
CA GLY A 117 31.41 -12.81 4.15
C GLY A 117 31.27 -11.34 3.75
N ILE A 118 32.26 -10.80 3.04
CA ILE A 118 32.24 -9.41 2.55
C ILE A 118 31.14 -9.22 1.50
N ASN A 119 30.99 -10.17 0.57
CA ASN A 119 29.97 -10.13 -0.47
C ASN A 119 28.56 -10.17 0.13
N ALA A 120 28.29 -11.11 1.05
CA ALA A 120 27.00 -11.22 1.72
C ALA A 120 26.68 -9.98 2.58
N TYR A 121 27.69 -9.40 3.23
CA TYR A 121 27.53 -8.14 3.95
C TYR A 121 27.18 -6.98 3.02
N PHE A 122 27.85 -6.89 1.87
CA PHE A 122 27.56 -5.86 0.87
C PHE A 122 26.15 -6.00 0.29
N ASP A 123 25.70 -7.21 -0.06
CA ASP A 123 24.34 -7.47 -0.52
C ASP A 123 23.29 -7.01 0.50
N SER A 124 23.51 -7.33 1.77
CA SER A 124 22.65 -6.91 2.88
C SER A 124 22.56 -5.39 3.00
N ILE A 125 23.69 -4.69 2.95
CA ILE A 125 23.72 -3.23 3.03
C ILE A 125 23.08 -2.58 1.81
N LEU A 126 23.38 -3.07 0.60
CA LEU A 126 22.79 -2.55 -0.63
C LEU A 126 21.27 -2.67 -0.60
N GLN A 127 20.75 -3.83 -0.21
CA GLN A 127 19.32 -4.06 -0.07
C GLN A 127 18.70 -3.15 1.01
N LYS A 128 19.38 -2.96 2.15
CA LYS A 128 18.93 -2.10 3.25
C LYS A 128 18.85 -0.63 2.82
N ASP A 129 19.87 -0.13 2.12
CA ASP A 129 19.90 1.25 1.64
C ASP A 129 18.83 1.50 0.56
N LEU A 130 18.55 0.52 -0.31
CA LEU A 130 17.41 0.62 -1.24
C LEU A 130 16.05 0.63 -0.52
N GLN A 131 15.90 -0.13 0.57
CA GLN A 131 14.68 -0.06 1.38
C GLN A 131 14.54 1.29 2.08
N HIS A 132 15.65 1.90 2.53
CA HIS A 132 15.63 3.26 3.07
C HIS A 132 15.23 4.29 2.00
N PHE A 133 15.78 4.16 0.79
CA PHE A 133 15.36 4.98 -0.35
C PHE A 133 13.85 4.86 -0.61
N ALA A 134 13.34 3.64 -0.71
CA ALA A 134 11.91 3.42 -0.91
C ALA A 134 11.05 4.04 0.21
N ARG A 135 11.44 3.83 1.47
CA ARG A 135 10.72 4.41 2.63
C ARG A 135 10.75 5.93 2.60
N MET A 136 11.89 6.53 2.30
CA MET A 136 12.03 7.99 2.18
C MET A 136 11.09 8.55 1.11
N VAL A 137 11.00 7.89 -0.04
CA VAL A 137 10.10 8.29 -1.13
C VAL A 137 8.63 8.10 -0.72
N GLU A 138 8.28 7.01 -0.01
CA GLU A 138 6.92 6.75 0.47
C GLU A 138 6.47 7.70 1.59
N GLU A 139 7.41 8.17 2.41
CA GLU A 139 7.12 9.09 3.50
C GLU A 139 6.99 10.54 3.02
N ALA A 140 7.59 10.85 1.86
CA ALA A 140 7.45 12.15 1.22
C ALA A 140 5.96 12.45 0.91
N PRO A 141 5.43 13.62 1.33
CA PRO A 141 4.07 14.02 1.01
C PRO A 141 3.78 13.99 -0.50
N ALA A 142 2.50 13.81 -0.88
CA ALA A 142 2.09 13.95 -2.27
C ALA A 142 2.45 15.37 -2.79
N GLY A 143 3.29 15.45 -3.83
CA GLY A 143 3.84 16.71 -4.34
C GLY A 143 5.16 17.17 -3.71
N ALA A 144 5.72 16.41 -2.76
CA ALA A 144 7.00 16.69 -2.09
C ALA A 144 8.14 15.77 -2.56
N LEU A 145 7.98 15.11 -3.71
CA LEU A 145 9.08 14.50 -4.45
C LEU A 145 9.75 15.50 -5.40
N ASP A 146 9.54 16.80 -5.16
CA ASP A 146 10.41 17.84 -5.66
C ASP A 146 11.74 17.74 -4.89
N PRO A 147 12.88 17.44 -5.55
CA PRO A 147 14.19 17.35 -4.90
C PRO A 147 14.55 18.63 -4.12
N MET A 148 13.88 19.75 -4.39
CA MET A 148 13.99 21.04 -3.70
C MET A 148 12.96 21.26 -2.58
N SER A 149 12.02 20.34 -2.34
CA SER A 149 11.09 20.44 -1.22
C SER A 149 11.69 19.86 0.06
N SER A 150 11.53 20.57 1.17
CA SER A 150 12.21 20.39 2.46
C SER A 150 11.99 19.04 3.19
N HIS A 151 11.40 18.01 2.57
CA HIS A 151 11.24 16.69 3.17
C HIS A 151 12.46 15.77 2.97
N TYR A 152 13.39 16.16 2.08
CA TYR A 152 14.42 15.32 1.46
C TYR A 152 15.64 14.86 2.28
N LEU A 153 15.71 15.17 3.56
CA LEU A 153 17.02 15.25 4.21
C LEU A 153 17.15 14.25 5.36
N PHE A 154 17.79 13.11 5.08
CA PHE A 154 18.38 12.21 6.08
C PHE A 154 17.44 11.24 6.81
N HIS A 155 17.50 9.97 6.42
CA HIS A 155 17.13 8.89 7.33
C HIS A 155 18.17 8.80 8.47
N GLN A 156 17.77 8.31 9.65
CA GLN A 156 18.62 8.23 10.84
C GLN A 156 19.94 7.47 10.62
N GLU A 157 19.93 6.54 9.68
CA GLU A 157 21.09 5.70 9.38
C GLU A 157 22.00 6.22 8.26
N SER A 158 21.67 7.34 7.62
CA SER A 158 22.45 7.91 6.53
C SER A 158 23.83 8.40 6.98
N SER A 159 24.79 8.43 6.07
CA SER A 159 26.16 8.90 6.37
C SER A 159 26.17 10.34 6.87
N ALA A 160 25.33 11.19 6.29
CA ALA A 160 25.24 12.59 6.71
C ALA A 160 24.66 12.74 8.12
N GLN A 161 23.63 11.96 8.51
CA GLN A 161 23.10 12.00 9.87
C GLN A 161 24.09 11.45 10.91
N LYS A 162 24.84 10.41 10.54
CA LYS A 162 25.87 9.80 11.39
C LYS A 162 27.13 10.67 11.55
N GLY A 163 27.28 11.72 10.74
CA GLY A 163 28.50 12.55 10.71
C GLY A 163 29.68 11.92 9.98
N ASP A 164 29.45 10.82 9.25
CA ASP A 164 30.46 10.01 8.56
C ASP A 164 30.86 10.55 7.16
N ILE A 165 30.29 11.68 6.74
CA ILE A 165 30.62 12.31 5.45
C ILE A 165 32.01 12.93 5.46
N THR A 166 32.64 12.99 4.29
CA THR A 166 33.97 13.59 4.13
C THR A 166 33.94 15.12 4.39
N PRO A 167 35.08 15.75 4.73
CA PRO A 167 35.15 17.20 4.87
C PRO A 167 34.73 17.95 3.60
N ARG A 168 35.05 17.43 2.41
CA ARG A 168 34.65 18.02 1.13
C ARG A 168 33.14 17.95 0.94
N GLN A 169 32.53 16.79 1.19
CA GLN A 169 31.07 16.63 1.13
C GLN A 169 30.38 17.57 2.13
N ARG A 170 30.91 17.67 3.36
CA ARG A 170 30.38 18.57 4.39
C ARG A 170 30.44 20.04 3.95
N ALA A 171 31.53 20.47 3.33
CA ALA A 171 31.66 21.82 2.80
C ALA A 171 30.69 22.08 1.63
N ALA A 172 30.50 21.11 0.73
CA ALA A 172 29.52 21.22 -0.35
C ALA A 172 28.09 21.33 0.20
N MET A 173 27.74 20.52 1.19
CA MET A 173 26.42 20.55 1.85
C MET A 173 26.20 21.80 2.70
N ALA A 174 27.25 22.42 3.26
CA ALA A 174 27.12 23.64 4.05
C ALA A 174 26.66 24.86 3.23
N HIS A 175 26.88 24.83 1.91
CA HIS A 175 26.43 25.88 0.99
C HIS A 175 25.09 25.55 0.32
N ASP A 176 24.50 24.40 0.63
CA ASP A 176 23.16 24.02 0.16
C ASP A 176 22.12 24.86 0.93
N PRO A 177 21.30 25.69 0.25
CA PRO A 177 20.25 26.47 0.90
C PRO A 177 19.28 25.63 1.74
N MET A 178 19.07 24.37 1.36
CA MET A 178 18.19 23.42 2.05
C MET A 178 18.78 22.89 3.36
N MET A 179 20.08 23.08 3.57
CA MET A 179 20.82 22.69 4.78
C MET A 179 21.07 23.87 5.74
N SER A 180 20.55 25.06 5.41
CA SER A 180 20.64 26.22 6.29
C SER A 180 19.94 25.95 7.63
N PRO A 181 20.42 26.55 8.74
CA PRO A 181 19.79 26.39 10.05
C PRO A 181 18.28 26.69 10.03
N ASP A 182 17.88 27.76 9.33
CA ASP A 182 16.47 28.17 9.21
C ASP A 182 15.64 27.14 8.44
N ALA A 183 16.17 26.59 7.34
CA ALA A 183 15.51 25.52 6.59
C ALA A 183 15.34 24.25 7.45
N MET A 184 16.36 23.90 8.26
CA MET A 184 16.31 22.74 9.15
C MET A 184 15.31 22.93 10.30
N THR A 185 15.23 24.12 10.89
CA THR A 185 14.24 24.43 11.94
C THR A 185 12.82 24.45 11.37
N ALA A 186 12.59 25.14 10.26
CA ALA A 186 11.29 25.16 9.58
C ALA A 186 10.83 23.74 9.22
N ARG A 187 11.76 22.87 8.85
CA ARG A 187 11.51 21.46 8.59
C ARG A 187 11.12 20.67 9.84
N GLN A 188 11.87 20.80 10.94
CA GLN A 188 11.54 20.09 12.19
C GLN A 188 10.12 20.44 12.65
N GLN A 189 9.72 21.71 12.50
CA GLN A 189 8.37 22.17 12.79
C GLN A 189 7.32 21.56 11.85
N LYS A 190 7.58 21.50 10.54
CA LYS A 190 6.67 20.83 9.59
C LYS A 190 6.52 19.33 9.91
N LEU A 191 7.63 18.63 10.20
CA LEU A 191 7.60 17.21 10.57
C LEU A 191 6.78 16.97 11.85
N SER A 192 6.93 17.82 12.87
CA SER A 192 6.15 17.68 14.10
C SER A 192 4.65 17.92 13.85
N GLN A 193 4.31 18.97 13.10
CA GLN A 193 2.92 19.27 12.72
C GLN A 193 2.28 18.14 11.92
N GLU A 194 3.02 17.54 10.98
CA GLU A 194 2.53 16.41 10.19
C GLU A 194 2.34 15.15 11.02
N GLN A 195 3.26 14.87 11.96
CA GLN A 195 3.12 13.74 12.88
C GLN A 195 1.89 13.89 13.78
N GLU A 196 1.63 15.10 14.28
CA GLU A 196 0.41 15.42 15.03
C GLU A 196 -0.84 15.21 14.17
N ARG A 197 -0.84 15.74 12.95
CA ARG A 197 -1.95 15.55 12.00
C ARG A 197 -2.20 14.07 11.68
N ARG A 198 -1.14 13.26 11.51
CA ARG A 198 -1.27 11.81 11.30
C ARG A 198 -1.87 11.11 12.53
N LYS A 199 -1.44 11.47 13.74
CA LYS A 199 -2.01 10.93 14.99
C LYS A 199 -3.49 11.27 15.13
N LEU A 200 -3.88 12.51 14.80
CA LEU A 200 -5.28 12.93 14.81
C LEU A 200 -6.14 12.13 13.83
N LEU A 201 -5.68 11.98 12.58
CA LEU A 201 -6.39 11.17 11.57
C LEU A 201 -6.49 9.69 11.97
N GLN A 202 -5.46 9.15 12.61
CA GLN A 202 -5.49 7.77 13.13
C GLN A 202 -6.50 7.63 14.28
N ALA A 203 -6.50 8.56 15.23
CA ALA A 203 -7.45 8.57 16.33
C ALA A 203 -8.90 8.70 15.84
N GLU A 204 -9.14 9.55 14.83
CA GLU A 204 -10.45 9.69 14.19
C GLU A 204 -10.93 8.37 13.56
N ARG A 205 -10.07 7.71 12.77
CA ARG A 205 -10.37 6.40 12.18
C ARG A 205 -10.59 5.31 13.23
N GLU A 206 -9.91 5.38 14.36
CA GLU A 206 -10.13 4.45 15.48
C GLU A 206 -11.47 4.71 16.16
N ALA A 207 -11.83 5.97 16.40
CA ALA A 207 -13.11 6.36 16.97
C ALA A 207 -14.27 5.96 16.05
N GLU A 208 -14.15 6.14 14.74
CA GLU A 208 -15.14 5.67 13.76
C GLU A 208 -15.32 4.14 13.81
N ARG A 209 -14.21 3.39 13.83
CA ARG A 209 -14.25 1.93 13.96
C ARG A 209 -14.87 1.48 15.28
N GLN A 210 -14.63 2.19 16.37
CA GLN A 210 -15.26 1.90 17.66
C GLN A 210 -16.77 2.16 17.62
N LYS A 211 -17.21 3.32 17.11
CA LYS A 211 -18.63 3.63 16.91
C LYS A 211 -19.33 2.58 16.05
N GLN A 212 -18.67 2.13 14.99
CA GLN A 212 -19.22 1.09 14.11
C GLN A 212 -19.41 -0.24 14.84
N ARG A 213 -18.43 -0.67 15.64
CA ARG A 213 -18.53 -1.88 16.48
C ARG A 213 -19.61 -1.77 17.55
N GLU A 214 -19.76 -0.61 18.18
CA GLU A 214 -20.82 -0.38 19.17
C GLU A 214 -22.20 -0.46 18.52
N ARG A 215 -22.37 0.16 17.34
CA ARG A 215 -23.61 0.09 16.58
C ARG A 215 -23.96 -1.34 16.17
N GLU A 216 -22.99 -2.13 15.72
CA GLU A 216 -23.17 -3.55 15.41
C GLU A 216 -23.61 -4.35 16.64
N ARG A 217 -23.00 -4.09 17.80
CA ARG A 217 -23.41 -4.73 19.08
C ARG A 217 -24.82 -4.38 19.48
N GLN A 218 -25.22 -3.10 19.35
CA GLN A 218 -26.59 -2.67 19.64
C GLN A 218 -27.60 -3.37 18.73
N ILE A 219 -27.33 -3.42 17.42
CA ILE A 219 -28.17 -4.14 16.46
C ILE A 219 -28.28 -5.62 16.81
N GLN A 220 -27.18 -6.25 17.21
CA GLN A 220 -27.16 -7.65 17.60
C GLN A 220 -27.99 -7.90 18.87
N GLN A 221 -27.85 -7.04 19.88
CA GLN A 221 -28.66 -7.11 21.11
C GLN A 221 -30.15 -6.91 20.81
N GLU A 222 -30.51 -5.92 19.98
CA GLU A 222 -31.90 -5.71 19.56
C GLU A 222 -32.46 -6.95 18.86
N ARG A 223 -31.71 -7.55 17.93
CA ARG A 223 -32.11 -8.80 17.26
C ARG A 223 -32.36 -9.93 18.26
N GLU A 224 -31.46 -10.12 19.22
CA GLU A 224 -31.62 -11.15 20.26
C GLU A 224 -32.86 -10.90 21.13
N THR A 225 -33.14 -9.65 21.49
CA THR A 225 -34.36 -9.31 22.24
C THR A 225 -35.64 -9.56 21.45
N ILE A 226 -35.64 -9.26 20.15
CA ILE A 226 -36.77 -9.52 19.25
C ILE A 226 -37.02 -11.04 19.16
N LEU A 227 -35.98 -11.82 18.91
CA LEU A 227 -36.05 -13.29 18.84
C LEU A 227 -36.54 -13.90 20.16
N ALA A 228 -36.06 -13.39 21.31
CA ALA A 228 -36.50 -13.83 22.62
C ALA A 228 -37.99 -13.56 22.84
N ARG A 229 -38.48 -12.35 22.49
CA ARG A 229 -39.91 -12.01 22.57
C ARG A 229 -40.77 -12.90 21.67
N GLU A 230 -40.34 -13.14 20.44
CA GLU A 230 -41.04 -14.05 19.52
C GLU A 230 -41.12 -15.48 20.06
N SER A 231 -40.05 -15.97 20.69
CA SER A 231 -40.03 -17.33 21.27
C SER A 231 -41.02 -17.50 22.42
N ILE A 232 -41.14 -16.48 23.28
CA ILE A 232 -42.11 -16.47 24.39
C ILE A 232 -43.54 -16.48 23.83
N LYS A 233 -43.80 -15.64 22.83
CA LYS A 233 -45.11 -15.58 22.17
C LYS A 233 -45.49 -16.93 21.54
N ARG A 234 -44.56 -17.58 20.84
CA ARG A 234 -44.80 -18.92 20.27
C ARG A 234 -45.15 -19.96 21.33
N ARG A 235 -44.42 -19.98 22.46
CA ARG A 235 -44.72 -20.90 23.58
C ARG A 235 -46.11 -20.66 24.18
N GLN A 236 -46.54 -19.40 24.28
CA GLN A 236 -47.89 -19.06 24.76
C GLN A 236 -48.95 -19.55 23.77
N GLU A 237 -48.80 -19.29 22.47
CA GLU A 237 -49.72 -19.77 21.44
C GLU A 237 -49.80 -21.31 21.40
N GLU A 238 -48.68 -22.01 21.56
CA GLU A 238 -48.64 -23.48 21.65
C GLU A 238 -49.38 -24.00 22.89
N ALA A 239 -49.19 -23.37 24.06
CA ALA A 239 -49.89 -23.73 25.29
C ALA A 239 -51.40 -23.48 25.17
N GLU A 240 -51.82 -22.35 24.59
CA GLU A 240 -53.24 -22.05 24.32
C GLU A 240 -53.86 -23.06 23.35
N ARG A 241 -53.15 -23.45 22.29
CA ARG A 241 -53.60 -24.50 21.37
C ARG A 241 -53.76 -25.84 22.06
N ALA A 242 -52.82 -26.23 22.94
CA ALA A 242 -52.92 -27.46 23.70
C ALA A 242 -54.14 -27.45 24.65
N VAL A 243 -54.40 -26.32 25.33
CA VAL A 243 -55.60 -26.13 26.16
C VAL A 243 -56.87 -26.17 25.31
N ALA A 244 -56.89 -25.54 24.14
CA ALA A 244 -58.03 -25.57 23.22
C ALA A 244 -58.31 -26.98 22.68
N GLN A 245 -57.26 -27.76 22.37
CA GLN A 245 -57.38 -29.16 21.97
C GLN A 245 -57.97 -30.01 23.10
N GLN A 246 -57.46 -29.89 24.33
CA GLN A 246 -58.04 -30.58 25.49
C GLN A 246 -59.50 -30.18 25.76
N LYS A 247 -59.85 -28.90 25.57
CA LYS A 247 -61.23 -28.42 25.70
C LYS A 247 -62.13 -28.98 24.60
N ALA A 248 -61.65 -29.08 23.37
CA ALA A 248 -62.39 -29.70 22.26
C ALA A 248 -62.63 -31.20 22.48
N GLU A 249 -61.65 -31.92 23.04
CA GLU A 249 -61.80 -33.35 23.40
C GLU A 249 -62.81 -33.58 24.54
N THR A 250 -62.93 -32.64 25.47
CA THR A 250 -63.80 -32.75 26.65
C THR A 250 -65.20 -32.15 26.46
N THR A 251 -65.45 -31.43 25.36
CA THR A 251 -66.78 -30.89 25.04
C THR A 251 -67.66 -32.01 24.47
N PRO A 252 -68.78 -32.40 25.12
CA PRO A 252 -69.67 -33.41 24.59
C PRO A 252 -70.29 -32.95 23.27
N LEU A 253 -70.20 -33.77 22.23
CA LEU A 253 -70.94 -33.56 20.98
C LEU A 253 -72.45 -33.58 21.29
N ASP A 254 -73.12 -32.44 21.09
CA ASP A 254 -74.59 -32.36 21.19
C ASP A 254 -75.20 -33.32 20.14
N PRO A 255 -75.99 -34.35 20.54
CA PRO A 255 -76.52 -35.34 19.60
C PRO A 255 -77.56 -34.79 18.63
N LYS A 256 -78.03 -33.53 18.77
CA LYS A 256 -79.19 -33.05 18.02
C LYS A 256 -78.94 -32.25 16.75
N HIS A 257 -77.71 -31.97 16.32
CA HIS A 257 -77.46 -31.39 14.99
C HIS A 257 -76.33 -32.11 14.24
N SER A 258 -76.68 -33.26 13.66
CA SER A 258 -75.90 -33.97 12.65
C SER A 258 -76.69 -33.95 11.33
N TYR A 259 -76.00 -33.61 10.22
CA TYR A 259 -76.46 -33.47 8.83
C TYR A 259 -77.31 -32.24 8.46
N ALA A 260 -76.70 -31.05 8.43
CA ALA A 260 -77.17 -29.95 7.56
C ALA A 260 -76.09 -29.03 6.97
N ALA A 261 -74.81 -29.14 7.39
CA ALA A 261 -73.77 -28.21 6.95
C ALA A 261 -72.99 -28.64 5.69
N TRP A 262 -73.15 -29.88 5.22
CA TRP A 262 -72.45 -30.38 4.01
C TRP A 262 -73.33 -30.45 2.76
N ALA A 263 -74.57 -29.95 2.81
CA ALA A 263 -75.55 -30.10 1.73
C ALA A 263 -76.03 -28.78 1.09
N ARG A 264 -75.24 -27.70 1.17
CA ARG A 264 -75.41 -26.55 0.26
C ARG A 264 -74.07 -26.14 -0.34
N GLY A 265 -73.87 -26.61 -1.57
CA GLY A 265 -73.31 -25.79 -2.64
C GLY A 265 -71.81 -25.56 -2.57
N LEU A 266 -71.06 -26.50 -3.15
CA LEU A 266 -70.01 -26.13 -4.10
C LEU A 266 -70.60 -25.11 -5.08
N GLY A 267 -70.25 -23.85 -4.93
CA GLY A 267 -70.69 -22.74 -5.77
C GLY A 267 -69.84 -21.51 -5.47
N ASP A 268 -68.86 -21.27 -6.33
CA ASP A 268 -67.99 -20.10 -6.41
C ASP A 268 -68.64 -18.81 -5.88
N ARG A 269 -68.09 -18.26 -4.79
CA ARG A 269 -67.98 -16.81 -4.53
C ARG A 269 -66.86 -16.53 -3.53
N ASP A 270 -65.63 -16.48 -4.03
CA ASP A 270 -64.62 -15.49 -3.60
C ASP A 270 -63.43 -15.50 -4.58
N GLY A 271 -63.75 -15.14 -5.82
CA GLY A 271 -62.78 -14.81 -6.87
C GLY A 271 -62.23 -13.38 -6.78
N THR A 272 -62.13 -12.76 -5.60
CA THR A 272 -61.68 -11.35 -5.50
C THR A 272 -60.85 -11.02 -4.26
N ARG A 273 -59.90 -11.87 -3.84
CA ARG A 273 -58.74 -11.38 -3.07
C ARG A 273 -57.44 -11.98 -3.58
N VAL A 274 -56.71 -11.14 -4.30
CA VAL A 274 -55.34 -11.38 -4.77
C VAL A 274 -54.47 -11.73 -3.55
N ARG A 275 -54.04 -12.99 -3.48
CA ARG A 275 -52.91 -13.39 -2.64
C ARG A 275 -51.65 -12.92 -3.37
N ASN A 276 -50.89 -12.07 -2.69
CA ASN A 276 -49.59 -11.48 -3.06
C ASN A 276 -48.89 -12.09 -4.32
N PRO A 277 -48.67 -11.33 -5.41
CA PRO A 277 -48.38 -11.89 -6.75
C PRO A 277 -46.93 -12.30 -7.04
N ASP A 278 -46.03 -12.41 -6.05
CA ASP A 278 -44.59 -12.54 -6.34
C ASP A 278 -43.91 -13.83 -5.86
N ILE A 279 -44.67 -14.90 -5.62
CA ILE A 279 -44.09 -16.25 -5.47
C ILE A 279 -43.93 -16.85 -6.87
N GLY A 280 -42.93 -16.37 -7.59
CA GLY A 280 -42.59 -16.85 -8.93
C GLY A 280 -41.19 -16.49 -9.42
N GLN A 281 -40.37 -15.79 -8.62
CA GLN A 281 -38.98 -15.54 -8.99
C GLN A 281 -38.05 -16.53 -8.30
N ASP A 282 -37.69 -17.56 -9.07
CA ASP A 282 -36.52 -18.40 -8.85
C ASP A 282 -35.25 -17.53 -8.77
N PRO A 283 -34.48 -17.56 -7.65
CA PRO A 283 -33.31 -16.71 -7.48
C PRO A 283 -32.14 -17.05 -8.41
N MET A 284 -32.21 -18.15 -9.19
CA MET A 284 -31.15 -18.56 -10.11
C MET A 284 -31.22 -17.94 -11.52
N THR A 285 -32.24 -17.14 -11.85
CA THR A 285 -32.44 -16.57 -13.20
C THR A 285 -32.35 -15.04 -13.30
N ALA A 286 -32.09 -14.32 -12.21
CA ALA A 286 -31.97 -12.86 -12.21
C ALA A 286 -30.64 -12.33 -12.81
N ARG A 287 -30.06 -13.03 -13.79
CA ARG A 287 -28.82 -12.63 -14.47
C ARG A 287 -28.84 -12.94 -15.96
N ARG A 288 -29.73 -12.28 -16.71
CA ARG A 288 -29.56 -11.92 -18.14
C ARG A 288 -30.81 -11.17 -18.64
N GLN A 289 -30.79 -9.85 -18.52
CA GLN A 289 -31.40 -9.04 -19.57
C GLN A 289 -30.28 -8.41 -20.38
N ALA A 290 -30.05 -9.02 -21.54
CA ALA A 290 -29.18 -8.54 -22.57
C ALA A 290 -29.79 -7.30 -23.24
N ARG A 291 -28.93 -6.34 -23.54
CA ARG A 291 -29.19 -5.13 -24.33
C ARG A 291 -29.82 -5.48 -25.69
N PRO A 292 -30.81 -4.71 -26.19
CA PRO A 292 -31.11 -4.68 -27.62
C PRO A 292 -29.96 -4.02 -28.39
N GLY A 293 -29.65 -4.61 -29.54
CA GLY A 293 -28.46 -4.31 -30.33
C GLY A 293 -28.43 -2.92 -30.96
N ILE A 294 -27.18 -2.54 -31.18
CA ILE A 294 -26.64 -1.51 -32.07
C ILE A 294 -27.45 -1.40 -33.38
N ILE A 295 -28.07 -0.24 -33.61
CA ILE A 295 -28.35 0.27 -34.96
C ILE A 295 -27.14 1.10 -35.36
N ALA A 296 -26.52 0.70 -36.48
CA ALA A 296 -25.35 1.34 -37.05
C ALA A 296 -25.68 2.75 -37.59
N LYS A 297 -24.75 3.69 -37.40
CA LYS A 297 -24.72 5.02 -38.02
C LYS A 297 -24.66 4.94 -39.55
N PRO A 298 -25.16 5.98 -40.23
CA PRO A 298 -24.45 6.60 -41.35
C PRO A 298 -23.82 7.96 -40.99
N GLN A 299 -22.78 8.28 -41.75
CA GLN A 299 -21.76 9.34 -41.65
C GLN A 299 -22.26 10.80 -41.88
N PRO A 300 -21.41 11.83 -41.66
CA PRO A 300 -21.79 13.24 -41.63
C PRO A 300 -21.66 13.93 -43.00
N THR A 301 -22.45 14.99 -43.19
CA THR A 301 -22.37 16.07 -44.19
C THR A 301 -23.01 17.29 -43.52
N GLU A 302 -22.45 18.49 -43.42
CA GLU A 302 -21.34 19.23 -44.07
C GLU A 302 -20.55 20.02 -43.01
#